data_AF-A0A957NPK3-F1
#
_entry.id   AF-A0A957NPK3-F1
#
_cell.length_a   1.000
_cell.length_b   1.000
_cell.length_c   1.000
_cell.angle_alpha   90.00
_cell.angle_beta   90.00
_cell.angle_gamma   90.00
#
_symmetry.space_group_name_H-M   'P 1'
#
loop_
_entity.id
_entity.type
_entity.pdbx_description
1 polymer ?
#
loop_
_entity_poly.entity_id
_entity_poly.type
_entity_poly.pdbx_seq_one_letter_code
_entity_poly.pdbx_strand_id
1 'polypeptide(L)'
;MLLFATTIIALLFIIGVVWRRRRARKQRRRQIEQLRRWAAQHSELEPALQQWIQRLPATEAHVLLDLLNGYCTSLNWELTWLFAPQIQKAPELKRVLEESVSAYMRAILHSLHMEADVAAFHTYVAFEKKPTARKHRPLVERLYQKVNHERLTPPTKRFFGRFARKEASTKEQIAAIQQAFERDPVHAMAALKQVLATDAAFTVAHIREQLTTPVQLTPMGAAA
;
A
#
# COMPACT_ATOMS: atom_id res chain seq x y z
N MET A 1 5.22 -32.10 -47.06
CA MET A 1 3.92 -32.16 -46.34
C MET A 1 4.02 -32.02 -44.83
N LEU A 2 5.02 -32.61 -44.14
CA LEU A 2 5.15 -32.53 -42.68
C LEU A 2 5.22 -31.09 -42.11
N LEU A 3 5.90 -30.16 -42.78
CA LEU A 3 6.01 -28.75 -42.35
C LEU A 3 4.67 -28.00 -42.35
N PHE A 4 3.71 -28.38 -43.20
CA PHE A 4 2.38 -27.75 -43.23
C PHE A 4 1.49 -28.23 -42.09
N ALA A 5 1.63 -29.49 -41.66
CA ALA A 5 0.85 -30.01 -40.53
C ALA A 5 1.27 -29.36 -39.20
N THR A 6 2.57 -29.15 -39.00
CA THR A 6 3.09 -28.53 -37.76
C THR A 6 2.69 -27.07 -37.61
N THR A 7 2.61 -26.31 -38.71
CA THR A 7 2.19 -24.89 -38.66
C THR A 7 0.71 -24.75 -38.36
N ILE A 8 -0.15 -25.62 -38.92
CA ILE A 8 -1.59 -25.64 -38.62
C ILE A 8 -1.82 -25.96 -37.13
N ILE A 9 -1.14 -26.96 -36.58
CA ILE A 9 -1.26 -27.32 -35.16
C ILE A 9 -0.81 -26.15 -34.25
N ALA A 10 0.33 -25.52 -34.56
CA ALA A 10 0.81 -24.36 -33.81
C ALA A 10 -0.18 -23.19 -33.85
N LEU A 11 -0.79 -22.92 -35.00
CA LEU A 11 -1.76 -21.84 -35.17
C LEU A 11 -3.06 -22.12 -34.39
N LEU A 12 -3.58 -23.34 -34.42
CA LEU A 12 -4.75 -23.73 -33.61
C LEU A 12 -4.45 -23.62 -32.11
N PHE A 13 -3.24 -23.99 -31.68
CA PHE A 13 -2.82 -23.83 -30.28
C PHE A 13 -2.79 -22.36 -29.86
N ILE A 14 -2.19 -21.48 -30.67
CA ILE A 14 -2.14 -20.03 -30.41
C ILE A 14 -3.56 -19.45 -30.33
N ILE A 15 -4.44 -19.78 -31.28
CA ILE A 15 -5.84 -19.34 -31.26
C ILE A 15 -6.55 -19.82 -29.99
N GLY A 16 -6.36 -21.08 -29.61
CA GLY A 16 -6.94 -21.65 -28.38
C GLY A 16 -6.48 -20.92 -27.11
N VAL A 17 -5.18 -20.61 -26.99
CA VAL A 17 -4.61 -19.86 -25.86
C VAL A 17 -5.16 -18.44 -25.82
N VAL A 18 -5.23 -17.74 -26.97
CA VAL A 18 -5.79 -16.39 -27.06
C VAL A 18 -7.28 -16.38 -26.69
N TRP A 19 -8.05 -17.35 -27.18
CA TRP A 19 -9.48 -17.46 -26.89
C TRP A 19 -9.74 -17.76 -25.41
N ARG A 20 -8.96 -18.68 -24.81
CA ARG A 20 -9.00 -18.97 -23.36
C ARG A 20 -8.69 -17.72 -22.53
N ARG A 21 -7.64 -16.97 -22.89
CA ARG A 21 -7.27 -15.70 -22.22
C ARG A 21 -8.37 -14.65 -22.34
N ARG A 22 -8.97 -14.49 -23.53
CA ARG A 22 -10.10 -13.56 -23.75
C ARG A 22 -11.33 -13.93 -22.92
N ARG A 23 -11.70 -15.22 -22.89
CA ARG A 23 -12.82 -15.72 -22.09
C ARG A 23 -12.60 -15.51 -20.60
N ALA A 24 -11.40 -15.80 -20.09
CA ALA A 24 -11.02 -15.56 -18.70
C ALA A 24 -11.12 -14.07 -18.32
N ARG A 25 -10.61 -13.17 -19.17
CA ARG A 25 -10.73 -11.71 -18.96
C ARG A 25 -12.19 -11.25 -18.92
N LYS A 26 -13.03 -11.75 -19.83
CA LYS A 26 -14.47 -11.42 -19.87
C LYS A 26 -15.18 -11.91 -18.62
N GLN A 27 -14.87 -13.13 -18.16
CA GLN A 27 -15.43 -13.68 -16.93
C GLN A 27 -15.04 -12.86 -15.70
N ARG A 28 -13.75 -12.51 -15.57
CA ARG A 28 -13.26 -11.66 -14.47
C ARG A 28 -13.93 -10.29 -14.45
N ARG A 29 -14.11 -9.64 -15.61
CA ARG A 29 -14.84 -8.36 -15.71
C ARG A 29 -16.28 -8.49 -15.20
N ARG A 30 -16.99 -9.53 -15.63
CA ARG A 30 -18.36 -9.81 -15.17
C ARG A 30 -18.42 -10.03 -13.66
N GLN A 31 -17.47 -10.76 -13.09
CA GLN A 31 -17.40 -10.99 -11.64
C GLN A 31 -17.13 -9.69 -10.87
N ILE A 32 -16.27 -8.81 -11.37
CA ILE A 32 -16.05 -7.47 -10.76
C ILE A 32 -17.34 -6.64 -10.83
N GLU A 33 -18.03 -6.64 -11.97
CA GLU A 33 -19.31 -5.94 -12.11
C GLU A 33 -20.40 -6.53 -11.19
N GLN A 34 -20.40 -7.84 -10.96
CA GLN A 34 -21.28 -8.48 -9.99
C GLN A 34 -20.92 -8.08 -8.56
N LEU A 35 -19.64 -8.10 -8.19
CA LEU A 35 -19.15 -7.68 -6.89
C LEU A 35 -19.51 -6.22 -6.59
N ARG A 36 -19.30 -5.31 -7.56
CA ARG A 36 -19.67 -3.89 -7.42
C ARG A 36 -21.16 -3.70 -7.28
N ARG A 37 -21.97 -4.40 -8.09
CA ARG A 37 -23.43 -4.32 -7.98
C ARG A 37 -23.92 -4.85 -6.64
N TRP A 38 -23.39 -5.99 -6.20
CA TRP A 38 -23.69 -6.55 -4.89
C TRP A 38 -23.32 -5.58 -3.76
N ALA A 39 -22.11 -5.01 -3.77
CA ALA A 39 -21.66 -4.05 -2.76
C ALA A 39 -22.54 -2.78 -2.73
N ALA A 40 -23.02 -2.31 -3.89
CA ALA A 40 -23.93 -1.17 -3.97
C ALA A 40 -25.35 -1.47 -3.47
N GLN A 41 -25.78 -2.72 -3.52
CA GLN A 41 -27.11 -3.17 -3.08
C GLN A 41 -27.13 -3.60 -1.60
N HIS A 42 -25.99 -3.98 -1.04
CA HIS A 42 -25.88 -4.49 0.32
C HIS A 42 -25.82 -3.33 1.33
N SER A 43 -26.99 -2.94 1.87
CA SER A 43 -27.15 -1.79 2.78
C SER A 43 -26.41 -1.91 4.11
N GLU A 44 -26.09 -3.13 4.54
CA GLU A 44 -25.32 -3.40 5.77
C GLU A 44 -23.82 -3.19 5.57
N LEU A 45 -23.36 -3.01 4.34
CA LEU A 45 -21.96 -2.70 4.06
C LEU A 45 -21.63 -1.27 4.50
N GLU A 46 -20.52 -1.11 5.20
CA GLU A 46 -20.05 0.20 5.65
C GLU A 46 -19.89 1.16 4.44
N PRO A 47 -20.35 2.42 4.52
CA PRO A 47 -20.28 3.36 3.40
C PRO A 47 -18.86 3.57 2.85
N ALA A 48 -17.85 3.59 3.73
CA ALA A 48 -16.45 3.71 3.33
C ALA A 48 -16.00 2.50 2.50
N LEU A 49 -16.43 1.30 2.87
CA LEU A 49 -16.12 0.06 2.16
C LEU A 49 -16.83 0.00 0.80
N GLN A 50 -18.11 0.39 0.74
CA GLN A 50 -18.85 0.52 -0.52
C GLN A 50 -18.13 1.48 -1.47
N GLN A 51 -17.81 2.69 -0.99
CA GLN A 51 -17.14 3.72 -1.76
C GLN A 51 -15.77 3.26 -2.27
N TRP A 52 -15.00 2.57 -1.42
CA TRP A 52 -13.72 1.97 -1.80
C TRP A 52 -13.90 0.98 -2.95
N ILE A 53 -14.80 -0.01 -2.84
CA ILE A 53 -15.05 -1.03 -3.88
C ILE A 53 -15.48 -0.38 -5.21
N GLN A 54 -16.31 0.66 -5.17
CA GLN A 54 -16.76 1.36 -6.40
C GLN A 54 -15.63 2.13 -7.08
N ARG A 55 -14.68 2.69 -6.31
CA ARG A 55 -13.60 3.53 -6.81
C ARG A 55 -12.34 2.76 -7.22
N LEU A 56 -12.25 1.47 -6.91
CA LEU A 56 -11.09 0.65 -7.26
C LEU A 56 -10.79 0.71 -8.78
N PRO A 57 -9.55 0.99 -9.19
CA PRO A 57 -9.09 0.77 -10.56
C PRO A 57 -9.31 -0.69 -11.00
N ALA A 58 -9.42 -0.93 -12.31
CA ALA A 58 -9.66 -2.28 -12.83
C ALA A 58 -8.58 -3.29 -12.41
N THR A 59 -7.32 -2.86 -12.33
CA THR A 59 -6.18 -3.67 -11.88
C THR A 59 -6.32 -4.09 -10.43
N GLU A 60 -6.62 -3.16 -9.52
CA GLU A 60 -6.81 -3.43 -8.10
C GLU A 60 -8.07 -4.25 -7.84
N ALA A 61 -9.15 -4.00 -8.58
CA ALA A 61 -10.36 -4.81 -8.50
C ALA A 61 -10.11 -6.27 -8.90
N HIS A 62 -9.18 -6.54 -9.84
CA HIS A 62 -8.76 -7.91 -10.15
C HIS A 62 -8.00 -8.56 -8.99
N VAL A 63 -7.10 -7.83 -8.32
CA VAL A 63 -6.38 -8.32 -7.14
C VAL A 63 -7.36 -8.63 -6.01
N LEU A 64 -8.31 -7.73 -5.72
CA LEU A 64 -9.35 -7.96 -4.72
C LEU A 64 -10.17 -9.21 -5.05
N LEU A 65 -10.58 -9.38 -6.31
CA LEU A 65 -11.32 -10.57 -6.73
C LEU A 65 -10.51 -11.85 -6.53
N ASP A 66 -9.21 -11.84 -6.81
CA ASP A 66 -8.35 -13.02 -6.61
C ASP A 66 -8.17 -13.33 -5.11
N LEU A 67 -8.01 -12.32 -4.26
CA LEU A 67 -7.96 -12.48 -2.81
C LEU A 67 -9.27 -13.05 -2.25
N LEU A 68 -10.42 -12.55 -2.72
CA LEU A 68 -11.73 -13.05 -2.29
C LEU A 68 -11.97 -14.49 -2.74
N ASN A 69 -11.59 -14.84 -3.98
CA ASN A 69 -11.67 -16.22 -4.43
C ASN A 69 -10.77 -17.16 -3.61
N GLY A 70 -9.55 -16.73 -3.28
CA GLY A 70 -8.63 -17.49 -2.44
C GLY A 70 -9.20 -17.71 -1.03
N TYR A 71 -9.69 -16.65 -0.40
CA TYR A 71 -10.37 -16.74 0.89
C TYR A 71 -11.58 -17.67 0.85
N CYS A 72 -12.45 -17.52 -0.16
CA CYS A 72 -13.60 -18.40 -0.32
C CYS A 72 -13.17 -19.87 -0.50
N THR A 73 -12.20 -20.12 -1.37
CA THR A 73 -11.72 -21.49 -1.62
C THR A 73 -11.16 -22.13 -0.34
N SER A 74 -10.51 -21.35 0.54
CA SER A 74 -10.02 -21.83 1.84
C SER A 74 -11.12 -22.27 2.81
N LEU A 75 -12.36 -21.79 2.61
CA LEU A 75 -13.55 -22.16 3.38
C LEU A 75 -14.41 -23.22 2.67
N ASN A 76 -13.91 -23.83 1.59
CA ASN A 76 -14.62 -24.82 0.77
C ASN A 76 -15.92 -24.32 0.10
N TRP A 77 -15.99 -23.04 -0.26
CA TRP A 77 -17.07 -22.48 -1.09
C TRP A 77 -16.54 -21.64 -2.25
N GLU A 78 -17.39 -21.32 -3.22
CA GLU A 78 -17.03 -20.46 -4.36
C GLU A 78 -17.63 -19.06 -4.21
N LEU A 79 -16.85 -18.02 -4.52
CA LEU A 79 -17.36 -16.63 -4.51
C LEU A 79 -18.54 -16.43 -5.46
N THR A 80 -18.64 -17.24 -6.53
CA THR A 80 -19.77 -17.22 -7.47
C THR A 80 -21.10 -17.54 -6.82
N TRP A 81 -21.11 -18.30 -5.72
CA TRP A 81 -22.32 -18.66 -4.97
C TRP A 81 -22.99 -17.44 -4.34
N LEU A 82 -22.19 -16.42 -3.96
CA LEU A 82 -22.70 -15.14 -3.46
C LEU A 82 -23.64 -14.46 -4.45
N PHE A 83 -23.39 -14.64 -5.76
CA PHE A 83 -24.16 -14.02 -6.84
C PHE A 83 -25.18 -14.98 -7.46
N ALA A 84 -25.19 -16.24 -7.04
CA ALA A 84 -26.01 -17.28 -7.65
C ALA A 84 -27.48 -17.12 -7.22
N PRO A 85 -28.46 -17.11 -8.14
CA PRO A 85 -29.87 -16.97 -7.77
C PRO A 85 -30.36 -18.12 -6.86
N GLN A 86 -29.69 -19.27 -6.90
CA GLN A 86 -29.99 -20.43 -6.05
C GLN A 86 -29.75 -20.15 -4.57
N ILE A 87 -28.86 -19.22 -4.22
CA ILE A 87 -28.56 -18.89 -2.81
C ILE A 87 -29.77 -18.30 -2.07
N GLN A 88 -30.72 -17.74 -2.81
CA GLN A 88 -31.97 -17.20 -2.26
C GLN A 88 -32.86 -18.29 -1.63
N LYS A 89 -32.62 -19.57 -1.97
CA LYS A 89 -33.31 -20.72 -1.34
C LYS A 89 -32.74 -21.06 0.05
N ALA A 90 -31.57 -20.53 0.40
CA ALA A 90 -30.88 -20.78 1.66
C ALA A 90 -30.45 -19.44 2.30
N PRO A 91 -31.41 -18.67 2.87
CA PRO A 91 -31.16 -17.31 3.34
C PRO A 91 -30.09 -17.23 4.44
N GLU A 92 -30.03 -18.21 5.34
CA GLU A 92 -28.98 -18.25 6.36
C GLU A 92 -27.59 -18.42 5.74
N LEU A 93 -27.45 -19.28 4.74
CA LEU A 93 -26.18 -19.46 4.03
C LEU A 93 -25.78 -18.19 3.28
N LYS A 94 -26.75 -17.52 2.64
CA LYS A 94 -26.53 -16.23 1.98
C LYS A 94 -26.01 -15.19 2.97
N ARG A 95 -26.65 -15.06 4.14
CA ARG A 95 -26.24 -14.12 5.19
C ARG A 95 -24.81 -14.39 5.65
N VAL A 96 -24.48 -15.65 5.95
CA VAL A 96 -23.12 -16.04 6.37
C VAL A 96 -22.08 -15.76 5.28
N LEU A 97 -22.40 -16.01 4.01
CA LEU A 97 -21.55 -15.66 2.86
C LEU A 97 -21.29 -14.15 2.80
N GLU A 98 -22.36 -13.34 2.86
CA GLU A 98 -22.30 -11.89 2.80
C GLU A 98 -21.49 -11.30 3.97
N GLU A 99 -21.74 -11.77 5.19
CA GLU A 99 -21.01 -11.37 6.40
C GLU A 99 -19.53 -11.73 6.30
N SER A 100 -19.20 -12.95 5.87
CA SER A 100 -17.83 -13.45 5.78
C SER A 100 -17.01 -12.69 4.73
N VAL A 101 -17.59 -12.47 3.54
CA VAL A 101 -16.96 -11.71 2.46
C VAL A 101 -16.77 -10.25 2.90
N SER A 102 -17.78 -9.66 3.54
CA SER A 102 -17.71 -8.28 4.06
C SER A 102 -16.63 -8.12 5.12
N ALA A 103 -16.56 -9.03 6.10
CA ALA A 103 -15.54 -9.02 7.14
C ALA A 103 -14.12 -9.10 6.57
N TYR A 104 -13.90 -9.98 5.59
CA TYR A 104 -12.60 -10.12 4.94
C TYR A 104 -12.22 -8.87 4.13
N MET A 105 -13.16 -8.26 3.40
CA MET A 105 -12.90 -7.00 2.70
C MET A 105 -12.59 -5.84 3.68
N ARG A 106 -13.26 -5.78 4.84
CA ARG A 106 -12.91 -4.81 5.90
C ARG A 106 -11.48 -5.03 6.39
N ALA A 107 -11.07 -6.28 6.60
CA ALA A 107 -9.70 -6.60 7.01
C ALA A 107 -8.66 -6.17 5.97
N ILE A 108 -8.95 -6.36 4.67
CA ILE A 108 -8.10 -5.87 3.58
C ILE A 108 -8.02 -4.33 3.61
N LEU A 109 -9.16 -3.64 3.64
CA LEU A 109 -9.21 -2.18 3.67
C LEU A 109 -8.45 -1.62 4.89
N HIS A 110 -8.65 -2.21 6.06
CA HIS A 110 -7.94 -1.85 7.28
C HIS A 110 -6.42 -2.04 7.10
N SER A 111 -5.99 -3.18 6.54
CA SER A 111 -4.58 -3.46 6.28
C SER A 111 -3.95 -2.44 5.32
N LEU A 112 -4.70 -2.00 4.30
CA LEU A 112 -4.24 -0.93 3.39
C LEU A 112 -4.05 0.40 4.12
N HIS A 113 -4.95 0.76 5.04
CA HIS A 113 -4.77 1.95 5.87
C HIS A 113 -3.58 1.86 6.83
N MET A 114 -3.18 0.65 7.22
CA MET A 114 -2.03 0.41 8.09
C MET A 114 -0.68 0.36 7.35
N GLU A 115 -0.64 0.44 6.02
CA GLU A 115 0.63 0.35 5.27
C GLU A 115 1.66 1.38 5.75
N ALA A 116 1.22 2.63 5.92
CA ALA A 116 2.07 3.70 6.43
C ALA A 116 2.55 3.46 7.87
N ASP A 117 1.69 2.88 8.72
CA ASP A 117 2.03 2.53 10.10
C ASP A 117 3.07 1.40 10.15
N VAL A 118 2.88 0.36 9.33
CA VAL A 118 3.82 -0.77 9.22
C VAL A 118 5.17 -0.30 8.68
N ALA A 119 5.19 0.56 7.66
CA ALA A 119 6.42 1.13 7.11
C ALA A 119 7.16 2.00 8.14
N ALA A 120 6.44 2.81 8.91
CA ALA A 120 7.02 3.61 9.99
C ALA A 120 7.58 2.72 11.11
N PHE A 121 6.84 1.70 11.53
CA PHE A 121 7.30 0.75 12.54
C PHE A 121 8.55 -0.01 12.08
N HIS A 122 8.59 -0.48 10.82
CA HIS A 122 9.77 -1.13 10.28
C HIS A 122 11.00 -0.20 10.28
N THR A 123 10.80 1.08 9.96
CA THR A 123 11.85 2.10 10.02
C THR A 123 12.33 2.33 11.44
N TYR A 124 11.41 2.40 12.40
CA TYR A 124 11.71 2.50 13.83
C TYR A 124 12.56 1.29 14.31
N VAL A 125 12.13 0.07 14.00
CA VAL A 125 12.87 -1.16 14.37
C VAL A 125 14.27 -1.18 13.74
N ALA A 126 14.41 -0.73 12.48
CA ALA A 126 15.71 -0.62 11.83
C ALA A 126 16.62 0.42 12.51
N PHE A 127 16.04 1.54 12.93
CA PHE A 127 16.71 2.59 13.69
C PHE A 127 17.17 2.08 15.06
N GLU A 128 16.30 1.42 15.84
CA GLU A 128 16.65 0.87 17.16
C GLU A 128 17.82 -0.12 17.10
N LYS A 129 17.89 -0.95 16.06
CA LYS A 129 18.98 -1.92 15.89
C LYS A 129 20.35 -1.24 15.68
N LYS A 130 20.39 -0.08 15.01
CA LYS A 130 21.64 0.62 14.64
C LYS A 130 21.46 2.15 14.65
N PRO A 131 21.23 2.78 15.82
CA PRO A 131 20.81 4.18 15.89
C PRO A 131 21.89 5.17 15.44
N THR A 132 23.17 4.78 15.52
CA THR A 132 24.32 5.60 15.14
C THR A 132 24.75 5.44 13.67
N ALA A 133 24.05 4.60 12.88
CA ALA A 133 24.44 4.39 11.49
C ALA A 133 24.28 5.67 10.66
N ARG A 134 25.29 6.00 9.84
CA ARG A 134 25.33 7.23 9.02
C ARG A 134 24.09 7.43 8.16
N LYS A 135 23.49 6.33 7.66
CA LYS A 135 22.26 6.36 6.86
C LYS A 135 21.04 6.91 7.61
N HIS A 136 21.02 6.82 8.94
CA HIS A 136 19.92 7.33 9.77
C HIS A 136 20.11 8.77 10.21
N ARG A 137 21.28 9.39 9.99
CA ARG A 137 21.56 10.75 10.44
C ARG A 137 20.51 11.78 9.97
N PRO A 138 20.08 11.81 8.69
CA PRO A 138 19.03 12.73 8.26
C PRO A 138 17.69 12.49 8.95
N LEU A 139 17.33 11.22 9.15
CA LEU A 139 16.11 10.83 9.86
C LEU A 139 16.16 11.27 11.33
N VAL A 140 17.28 11.04 12.02
CA VAL A 140 17.49 11.43 13.42
C VAL A 140 17.35 12.95 13.59
N GLU A 141 18.02 13.72 12.73
CA GLU A 141 17.98 15.19 12.81
C GLU A 141 16.54 15.72 12.63
N ARG A 142 15.80 15.23 11.63
CA ARG A 142 14.41 15.66 11.36
C ARG A 142 13.43 15.17 12.43
N LEU A 143 13.56 13.91 12.84
CA LEU A 143 12.70 13.32 13.86
C LEU A 143 12.92 14.01 15.21
N TYR A 144 14.16 14.31 15.58
CA TYR A 144 14.46 15.07 16.78
C TYR A 144 13.82 16.47 16.75
N GLN A 145 13.94 17.19 15.63
CA GLN A 145 13.28 18.48 15.46
C GLN A 145 11.75 18.36 15.62
N LYS A 146 11.15 17.33 15.02
CA LYS A 146 9.72 17.08 15.06
C LYS A 146 9.22 16.75 16.47
N VAL A 147 9.88 15.83 17.15
CA VAL A 147 9.56 15.38 18.51
C VAL A 147 9.76 16.52 19.52
N ASN A 148 10.79 17.35 19.36
CA ASN A 148 10.98 18.56 20.16
C ASN A 148 9.86 19.60 19.93
N HIS A 149 9.47 19.82 18.68
CA HIS A 149 8.40 20.76 18.32
C HIS A 149 7.07 20.34 18.94
N GLU A 150 6.77 19.04 18.95
CA GLU A 150 5.57 18.45 19.57
C GLU A 150 5.69 18.29 21.09
N ARG A 151 6.80 18.73 21.70
CA ARG A 151 7.06 18.69 23.16
C ARG A 151 6.99 17.28 23.76
N LEU A 152 7.31 16.26 22.96
CA LEU A 152 7.33 14.86 23.42
C LEU A 152 8.57 14.54 24.26
N THR A 153 9.65 15.32 24.11
CA THR A 153 10.84 15.23 24.96
C THR A 153 10.74 16.15 26.17
N PRO A 154 11.26 15.75 27.34
CA PRO A 154 11.44 16.69 28.44
C PRO A 154 12.36 17.84 28.01
N PRO A 155 12.16 19.06 28.53
CA PRO A 155 13.02 20.19 28.22
C PRO A 155 14.45 19.83 28.60
N THR A 156 15.35 19.79 27.61
CA THR A 156 16.77 19.59 27.87
C THR A 156 17.20 20.70 28.81
N LYS A 157 17.80 20.34 29.96
CA LYS A 157 18.35 21.33 30.90
C LYS A 157 19.37 22.16 30.13
N ARG A 158 18.96 23.34 29.65
CA ARG A 158 19.86 24.28 28.98
C ARG A 158 20.88 24.66 30.03
N PHE A 159 22.12 24.20 29.86
CA PHE A 159 23.23 24.72 30.64
C PHE A 159 23.33 26.21 30.29
N PHE A 160 22.83 27.07 31.20
CA PHE A 160 22.87 28.52 31.10
C PHE A 160 24.30 29.02 31.35
N GLY A 161 25.23 28.67 30.46
CA GLY A 161 26.59 29.18 30.44
C GLY A 161 26.94 29.74 29.06
N ARG A 162 27.97 30.59 28.98
CA ARG A 162 28.53 31.16 27.73
C ARG A 162 28.95 30.14 26.66
N PHE A 163 28.83 28.84 26.95
CA PHE A 163 29.14 27.71 26.07
C PHE A 163 27.88 26.92 25.65
N ALA A 164 26.76 27.61 25.42
CA ALA A 164 25.58 26.97 24.84
C ALA A 164 25.96 26.37 23.47
N ARG A 165 26.19 25.05 23.42
CA ARG A 165 26.35 24.33 22.15
C ARG A 165 25.12 24.62 21.30
N LYS A 166 25.37 25.10 20.07
CA LYS A 166 24.33 25.59 19.17
C LYS A 166 23.37 24.47 18.72
N GLU A 167 23.83 23.21 18.76
CA GLU A 167 23.05 22.03 18.36
C GLU A 167 23.31 20.85 19.29
N ALA A 168 22.25 20.07 19.56
CA ALA A 168 22.33 18.83 20.34
C ALA A 168 23.19 17.80 19.59
N SER A 169 24.05 17.08 20.31
CA SER A 169 24.87 16.02 19.70
C SER A 169 23.98 14.89 19.16
N THR A 170 24.43 14.15 18.15
CA THR A 170 23.67 13.01 17.59
C THR A 170 23.27 12.00 18.68
N LYS A 171 24.13 11.78 19.69
CA LYS A 171 23.83 10.90 20.82
C LYS A 171 22.67 11.43 21.69
N GLU A 172 22.64 12.74 21.94
CA GLU A 172 21.54 13.40 22.67
C GLU A 172 20.23 13.35 21.88
N GLN A 173 20.30 13.57 20.55
CA GLN A 173 19.14 13.48 19.68
C GLN A 173 18.54 12.07 19.69
N ILE A 174 19.38 11.03 19.55
CA ILE A 174 18.95 9.62 19.62
C ILE A 174 18.30 9.32 20.97
N ALA A 175 18.94 9.70 22.08
CA ALA A 175 18.41 9.45 23.42
C ALA A 175 17.06 10.14 23.64
N ALA A 176 16.90 11.36 23.13
CA ALA A 176 15.65 12.11 23.23
C ALA A 176 14.52 11.47 22.38
N ILE A 177 14.84 10.97 21.18
CA ILE A 177 13.89 10.21 20.35
C ILE A 177 13.46 8.94 21.07
N GLN A 178 14.40 8.15 21.59
CA GLN A 178 14.10 6.91 22.33
C GLN A 178 13.19 7.19 23.53
N GLN A 179 13.52 8.21 24.32
CA GLN A 179 12.70 8.62 25.45
C GLN A 179 11.27 9.05 25.03
N ALA A 180 11.12 9.69 23.87
CA ALA A 180 9.79 10.04 23.36
C ALA A 180 8.96 8.80 23.00
N PHE A 181 9.57 7.78 22.38
CA PHE A 181 8.89 6.50 22.09
C PHE A 181 8.54 5.71 23.36
N GLU A 182 9.37 5.78 24.40
CA GLU A 182 9.08 5.16 25.70
C GLU A 182 7.92 5.86 26.43
N ARG A 183 7.87 7.19 26.36
CA ARG A 183 6.89 7.99 27.10
C ARG A 183 5.54 8.06 26.40
N ASP A 184 5.54 8.26 25.10
CA ASP A 184 4.33 8.43 24.28
C ASP A 184 4.54 7.82 22.88
N PRO A 185 4.43 6.48 22.75
CA PRO A 185 4.70 5.79 21.50
C PRO A 185 3.73 6.20 20.38
N VAL A 186 2.50 6.59 20.71
CA VAL A 186 1.46 6.94 19.72
C VAL A 186 1.83 8.25 19.02
N HIS A 187 2.15 9.31 19.78
CA HIS A 187 2.55 10.58 19.19
C HIS A 187 3.95 10.51 18.56
N ALA A 188 4.89 9.77 19.16
CA ALA A 188 6.21 9.57 18.57
C ALA A 188 6.13 8.84 17.21
N MET A 189 5.26 7.83 17.09
CA MET A 189 5.01 7.15 15.81
C MET A 189 4.32 8.08 14.80
N ALA A 190 3.39 8.92 15.25
CA ALA A 190 2.78 9.94 14.39
C ALA A 190 3.82 10.95 13.86
N ALA A 191 4.74 11.41 14.71
CA ALA A 191 5.85 12.27 14.31
C ALA A 191 6.76 11.59 13.28
N LEU A 192 7.11 10.32 13.49
CA LEU A 192 7.89 9.53 12.54
C LEU A 192 7.20 9.40 11.18
N LYS A 193 5.91 9.09 11.16
CA LYS A 193 5.12 9.02 9.92
C LYS A 193 5.15 10.33 9.13
N GLN A 194 5.03 11.46 9.82
CA GLN A 194 5.06 12.77 9.16
C GLN A 194 6.43 13.08 8.56
N VAL A 195 7.51 12.69 9.24
CA VAL A 195 8.87 12.83 8.69
C VAL A 195 9.03 11.96 7.43
N LEU A 196 8.62 10.70 7.48
CA LEU A 196 8.72 9.79 6.34
C LEU A 196 7.85 10.22 5.15
N ALA A 197 6.64 10.73 5.41
CA ALA A 197 5.78 11.26 4.36
C ALA A 197 6.40 12.49 3.65
N THR A 198 7.09 13.35 4.42
CA THR A 198 7.80 14.52 3.88
C THR A 198 8.97 14.08 3.00
N ASP A 199 9.72 13.07 3.42
CA ASP A 199 10.85 12.50 2.67
C ASP A 199 10.40 11.85 1.36
N ALA A 200 9.28 11.12 1.40
CA ALA A 200 8.67 10.53 0.21
C ALA A 200 8.21 11.62 -0.77
N ALA A 201 7.54 12.67 -0.29
CA ALA A 201 7.08 13.78 -1.12
C ALA A 201 8.25 14.51 -1.81
N PHE A 202 9.34 14.76 -1.08
CA PHE A 202 10.55 15.37 -1.64
C PHE A 202 11.17 14.48 -2.74
N THR A 203 11.22 13.17 -2.51
CA THR A 203 11.76 12.21 -3.48
C THR A 203 10.93 12.17 -4.76
N VAL A 204 9.59 12.12 -4.64
CA VAL A 204 8.69 12.13 -5.80
C VAL A 204 8.79 13.44 -6.58
N ALA A 205 8.89 14.58 -5.89
CA ALA A 205 9.06 15.88 -6.53
C ALA A 205 10.38 15.95 -7.33
N HIS A 206 11.48 15.47 -6.75
CA HIS A 206 12.79 15.45 -7.39
C HIS A 206 12.81 14.55 -8.64
N ILE A 207 12.22 13.35 -8.57
CA ILE A 207 12.11 12.44 -9.73
C ILE A 207 11.27 13.08 -10.83
N ARG A 208 10.16 13.74 -10.46
CA ARG A 208 9.30 14.43 -11.42
C ARG A 208 10.06 15.54 -12.17
N GLU A 209 10.84 16.35 -11.46
CA GLU A 209 11.66 17.42 -12.04
C GLU A 209 12.69 16.87 -13.04
N GLN A 210 13.36 15.77 -12.69
CA GLN A 210 14.31 15.07 -13.57
C GLN A 210 13.64 14.53 -14.85
N LEU A 211 12.40 14.03 -14.78
CA LEU A 211 11.66 13.54 -15.94
C LEU A 211 11.11 14.67 -16.84
N THR A 212 10.88 15.85 -16.29
CA THR A 212 10.38 17.01 -17.04
C THR A 212 11.46 17.88 -17.66
N THR A 213 12.72 17.71 -17.23
CA THR A 213 13.82 18.50 -17.80
C THR A 213 14.05 18.04 -19.24
N PRO A 214 13.80 18.89 -20.25
CA PRO A 214 14.00 18.51 -21.64
C PRO A 214 15.48 18.14 -21.82
N VAL A 215 15.72 16.92 -22.30
CA VAL A 215 17.08 16.49 -22.68
C VAL A 215 17.55 17.44 -23.77
N GLN A 216 18.41 18.38 -23.41
CA GLN A 216 19.08 19.23 -24.38
C GLN A 216 20.00 18.32 -25.20
N LEU A 217 19.50 17.85 -26.34
CA LEU A 217 20.30 17.21 -27.36
C LEU A 217 21.30 18.25 -27.83
N THR A 218 22.51 18.19 -27.28
CA THR A 218 23.61 19.02 -27.75
C THR A 218 23.81 18.64 -29.22
N PRO A 219 23.67 19.58 -30.16
CA PRO A 219 23.87 19.25 -31.57
C PRO A 219 25.31 18.76 -31.71
N MET A 220 25.47 17.50 -32.12
CA MET A 220 26.77 16.96 -32.50
C MET A 220 27.27 17.85 -33.64
N GLY A 221 28.23 18.72 -33.32
CA GLY A 221 28.88 19.57 -34.30
C GLY A 221 29.38 18.69 -35.43
N ALA A 222 28.94 19.03 -36.64
CA ALA A 222 29.52 18.53 -37.87
C ALA A 222 31.01 18.88 -37.84
N ALA A 223 31.86 17.89 -37.57
CA ALA A 223 33.29 18.00 -37.81
C ALA A 223 33.46 18.14 -39.33
N ALA A 224 33.96 19.30 -39.74
CA ALA A 224 34.38 19.62 -41.10
C ALA A 224 35.70 18.93 -41.45
#